data_AF-A0A0Q5SQL7-F1
#
_entry.id   AF-A0A0Q5SQL7-F1
#
_cell.length_a   1.000
_cell.length_b   1.000
_cell.length_c   1.000
_cell.angle_alpha   90.00
_cell.angle_beta   90.00
_cell.angle_gamma   90.00
#
_symmetry.space_group_name_H-M   'P 1'
#
loop_
_entity.id
_entity.type
_entity.pdbx_description
1 polymer ?
#
loop_
_entity_poly.entity_id
_entity_poly.type
_entity_poly.pdbx_seq_one_letter_code
_entity_poly.pdbx_strand_id
1 'polypeptide(L)'
;MKFETMKFKSLYKGLFVAAVFLSAVSSCKKDPSDPGKEYAPNMYLPVGYEPYKQEKANPINPMGLTMRLPVAGTVARRNYKTTFGESDSATVDLMVYNIPADSISIAEKVLKNPIPFNEGTLAEGKVLYERYCQHCHGATGAGDGKVGAMYKGVPNYASDAYKTMNEGHIFHVITYGKARMWPHGSQIDPAERWKIVHYVQKLQKGA
;
A
#
# COMPACT_ATOMS: atom_id res chain seq x y z
N MET A 1 -60.69 -24.49 -55.17
CA MET A 1 -60.43 -24.50 -53.72
C MET A 1 -59.65 -23.23 -53.39
N LYS A 2 -60.26 -22.25 -52.71
CA LYS A 2 -59.66 -20.93 -52.43
C LYS A 2 -58.66 -21.07 -51.27
N PHE A 3 -57.40 -20.72 -51.48
CA PHE A 3 -56.42 -20.61 -50.41
C PHE A 3 -56.73 -19.35 -49.59
N GLU A 4 -57.18 -19.53 -48.34
CA GLU A 4 -57.31 -18.44 -47.38
C GLU A 4 -55.92 -17.85 -47.09
N THR A 5 -55.72 -16.58 -47.46
CA THR A 5 -54.56 -15.82 -47.04
C THR A 5 -54.66 -15.56 -45.53
N MET A 6 -53.98 -16.37 -44.72
CA MET A 6 -53.87 -16.18 -43.27
C MET A 6 -53.48 -14.73 -42.95
N LYS A 7 -54.15 -14.14 -41.95
CA LYS A 7 -54.03 -12.74 -41.51
C LYS A 7 -52.64 -12.43 -40.91
N PHE A 8 -51.60 -12.38 -41.74
CA PHE A 8 -50.21 -12.06 -41.36
C PHE A 8 -50.09 -10.74 -40.58
N LYS A 9 -50.92 -9.72 -40.90
CA LYS A 9 -50.95 -8.43 -40.18
C LYS A 9 -51.29 -8.55 -38.68
N SER A 10 -52.06 -9.57 -38.26
CA SER A 10 -52.38 -9.81 -36.85
C SER A 10 -51.22 -10.47 -36.10
N LEU A 11 -50.48 -11.34 -36.80
CA LEU A 11 -49.34 -12.05 -36.25
C LEU A 11 -48.17 -11.10 -35.97
N TYR A 12 -47.87 -10.18 -36.90
CA TYR A 12 -46.80 -9.18 -36.72
C TYR A 12 -47.09 -8.20 -35.57
N LYS A 13 -48.36 -7.82 -35.37
CA LYS A 13 -48.76 -7.00 -34.21
C LYS A 13 -48.55 -7.75 -32.88
N GLY A 14 -48.92 -9.03 -32.83
CA GLY A 14 -48.69 -9.88 -31.65
C GLY A 14 -47.21 -10.05 -31.34
N LEU A 15 -46.39 -10.29 -32.37
CA LEU A 15 -44.93 -10.45 -32.21
C LEU A 15 -44.27 -9.15 -31.73
N PHE A 16 -44.73 -7.99 -32.23
CA PHE A 16 -44.23 -6.68 -31.80
C PHE A 16 -44.58 -6.39 -30.33
N VAL A 17 -45.82 -6.66 -29.91
CA VAL A 17 -46.24 -6.48 -28.52
C VAL A 17 -45.46 -7.43 -27.59
N ALA A 18 -45.27 -8.68 -28.00
CA ALA A 18 -44.48 -9.65 -27.24
C ALA A 18 -43.01 -9.22 -27.12
N ALA A 19 -42.40 -8.70 -28.19
CA ALA A 19 -41.03 -8.21 -28.18
C ALA A 19 -40.85 -6.97 -27.29
N VAL A 20 -41.79 -6.01 -27.35
CA VAL A 20 -41.80 -4.84 -26.46
C VAL A 20 -41.93 -5.29 -25.00
N PHE A 21 -42.82 -6.23 -24.71
CA PHE A 21 -42.99 -6.77 -23.36
C PHE A 21 -41.71 -7.49 -22.86
N LEU A 22 -41.09 -8.33 -23.69
CA LEU A 22 -39.83 -9.03 -23.34
C LEU A 22 -38.68 -8.05 -23.08
N SER A 23 -38.59 -6.97 -23.87
CA SER A 23 -37.57 -5.93 -23.70
C SER A 23 -37.79 -5.08 -22.45
N ALA A 24 -39.04 -4.79 -22.10
CA ALA A 24 -39.37 -4.06 -20.86
C ALA A 24 -39.03 -4.88 -19.61
N VAL A 25 -39.31 -6.19 -19.61
CA VAL A 25 -38.99 -7.08 -18.46
C VAL A 25 -37.48 -7.32 -18.34
N SER A 26 -36.73 -7.28 -19.45
CA SER A 26 -35.27 -7.45 -19.45
C SER A 26 -34.49 -6.18 -19.11
N SER A 27 -35.13 -5.00 -19.14
CA SER A 27 -34.49 -3.71 -18.90
C SER A 27 -34.25 -3.40 -17.43
N CYS A 28 -34.93 -4.07 -16.51
CA CYS A 28 -34.75 -3.89 -15.07
C CYS A 28 -33.81 -4.96 -14.52
N LYS A 29 -32.51 -4.85 -14.83
CA LYS A 29 -31.47 -5.63 -14.15
C LYS A 29 -30.77 -4.73 -13.14
N LYS A 30 -30.69 -5.19 -11.90
CA LYS A 30 -29.84 -4.57 -10.88
C LYS A 30 -28.40 -4.94 -11.22
N ASP A 31 -27.67 -4.02 -11.86
CA ASP A 31 -26.23 -4.16 -12.06
C ASP A 31 -25.51 -3.80 -10.75
N PRO A 32 -24.75 -4.71 -10.12
CA PRO A 32 -23.93 -4.39 -8.95
C PRO A 32 -22.85 -3.33 -9.22
N SER A 33 -22.57 -3.03 -10.49
CA SER A 33 -21.55 -2.08 -10.94
C SER A 33 -22.10 -0.67 -11.23
N ASP A 34 -23.42 -0.50 -11.22
CA ASP A 34 -24.04 0.81 -11.40
C ASP A 34 -24.26 1.46 -10.02
N PRO A 35 -23.59 2.59 -9.70
CA PRO A 35 -23.81 3.31 -8.45
C PRO A 35 -25.24 3.88 -8.33
N GLY A 36 -26.01 3.88 -9.43
CA GLY A 36 -27.38 4.34 -9.48
C GLY A 36 -27.49 5.85 -9.72
N LYS A 37 -28.72 6.35 -9.60
CA LYS A 37 -29.01 7.79 -9.76
C LYS A 37 -29.26 8.41 -8.41
N GLU A 38 -28.53 9.49 -8.12
CA GLU A 38 -28.74 10.29 -6.93
C GLU A 38 -29.69 11.46 -7.24
N TYR A 39 -30.67 11.69 -6.37
CA TYR A 39 -31.55 12.86 -6.46
C TYR A 39 -30.95 14.02 -5.68
N ALA A 40 -30.75 15.16 -6.36
CA ALA A 40 -30.25 16.41 -5.79
C ALA A 40 -28.99 16.25 -4.90
N PRO A 41 -27.81 15.90 -5.48
CA PRO A 41 -26.56 15.68 -4.74
C PRO A 41 -25.90 16.99 -4.26
N ASN A 42 -26.66 17.81 -3.54
CA ASN A 42 -26.18 19.05 -2.97
C ASN A 42 -25.30 18.72 -1.76
N MET A 43 -23.99 18.96 -1.88
CA MET A 43 -22.96 18.71 -0.86
C MET A 43 -22.64 17.23 -0.55
N TYR A 44 -23.14 16.27 -1.33
CA TYR A 44 -22.71 14.86 -1.24
C TYR A 44 -21.24 14.68 -1.64
N LEU A 45 -20.80 15.53 -2.57
CA LEU A 45 -19.42 15.67 -2.96
C LEU A 45 -18.85 16.93 -2.31
N PRO A 46 -17.76 16.82 -1.54
CA PRO A 46 -17.13 17.99 -0.95
C PRO A 46 -16.59 18.90 -2.06
N VAL A 47 -16.74 20.22 -1.85
CA VAL A 47 -16.06 21.22 -2.71
C VAL A 47 -14.54 21.14 -2.50
N GLY A 48 -14.12 20.81 -1.28
CA GLY A 48 -12.72 20.58 -0.95
C GLY A 48 -12.19 19.27 -1.53
N TYR A 49 -10.89 19.28 -1.83
CA TYR A 49 -10.17 18.10 -2.30
C TYR A 49 -9.92 17.11 -1.17
N GLU A 50 -10.40 15.89 -1.33
CA GLU A 50 -10.09 14.78 -0.42
C GLU A 50 -8.81 14.04 -0.86
N PRO A 51 -8.00 13.50 0.07
CA PRO A 51 -6.73 12.88 -0.27
C PRO A 51 -6.82 11.63 -1.16
N TYR A 52 -7.86 10.80 -0.97
CA TYR A 52 -8.01 9.52 -1.68
C TYR A 52 -9.31 9.40 -2.49
N LYS A 53 -10.04 10.50 -2.67
CA LYS A 53 -11.27 10.54 -3.47
C LYS A 53 -11.13 11.57 -4.57
N GLN A 54 -11.41 11.14 -5.80
CA GLN A 54 -11.35 12.00 -6.96
C GLN A 54 -12.46 11.62 -7.95
N GLU A 55 -13.48 12.46 -8.00
CA GLU A 55 -14.62 12.28 -8.92
C GLU A 55 -14.33 12.82 -10.32
N LYS A 56 -13.54 13.88 -10.41
CA LYS A 56 -13.20 14.58 -11.66
C LYS A 56 -11.70 14.80 -11.72
N ALA A 57 -11.14 14.69 -12.92
CA ALA A 57 -9.75 15.03 -13.15
C ALA A 57 -9.49 16.49 -12.79
N ASN A 58 -8.37 16.76 -12.11
CA ASN A 58 -7.96 18.11 -11.77
C ASN A 58 -7.41 18.83 -13.03
N PRO A 59 -8.03 19.92 -13.50
CA PRO A 59 -7.61 20.60 -14.74
C PRO A 59 -6.31 21.40 -14.58
N ILE A 60 -5.84 21.64 -13.36
CA ILE A 60 -4.63 22.43 -13.08
C ILE A 60 -3.37 21.57 -13.19
N ASN A 61 -3.47 20.26 -12.92
CA ASN A 61 -2.35 19.35 -12.90
C ASN A 61 -2.25 18.57 -14.22
N PRO A 62 -1.08 18.51 -14.89
CA PRO A 62 -0.85 17.64 -16.05
C PRO A 62 -1.23 16.16 -15.83
N MET A 63 -1.08 15.64 -14.60
CA MET A 63 -1.41 14.25 -14.28
C MET A 63 -2.90 14.02 -14.02
N GLY A 64 -3.72 15.07 -13.98
CA GLY A 64 -5.14 15.00 -13.63
C GLY A 64 -5.43 14.57 -12.20
N LEU A 65 -4.40 14.34 -11.37
CA LEU A 65 -4.53 13.93 -9.97
C LEU A 65 -4.61 15.13 -9.04
N THR A 66 -5.44 15.01 -8.02
CA THR A 66 -5.52 15.97 -6.91
C THR A 66 -4.28 15.89 -6.01
N MET A 67 -3.74 14.69 -5.79
CA MET A 67 -2.50 14.47 -5.05
C MET A 67 -1.28 14.85 -5.89
N ARG A 68 -0.33 15.55 -5.27
CA ARG A 68 0.94 15.96 -5.90
C ARG A 68 2.11 15.34 -5.16
N LEU A 69 3.17 15.06 -5.92
CA LEU A 69 4.46 14.70 -5.33
C LEU A 69 5.04 15.94 -4.62
N PRO A 70 5.61 15.79 -3.42
CA PRO A 70 6.39 16.86 -2.81
C PRO A 70 7.61 17.17 -3.66
N VAL A 71 8.11 18.40 -3.56
CA VAL A 71 9.34 18.81 -4.26
C VAL A 71 10.52 17.98 -3.72
N ALA A 72 11.40 17.54 -4.61
CA ALA A 72 12.57 16.75 -4.21
C ALA A 72 13.42 17.51 -3.17
N GLY A 73 13.86 16.80 -2.12
CA GLY A 73 14.69 17.37 -1.05
C GLY A 73 13.93 18.10 0.07
N THR A 74 12.61 18.22 0.00
CA THR A 74 11.84 18.80 1.12
C THR A 74 11.79 17.84 2.31
N VAL A 75 12.06 18.36 3.52
CA VAL A 75 11.94 17.62 4.77
C VAL A 75 10.73 18.13 5.55
N ALA A 76 9.81 17.23 5.88
CA ALA A 76 8.61 17.58 6.64
C ALA A 76 8.94 17.76 8.13
N ARG A 77 8.46 18.86 8.74
CA ARG A 77 8.66 19.19 10.17
C ARG A 77 7.91 18.27 11.15
N ARG A 78 7.12 17.30 10.67
CA ARG A 78 6.22 16.48 11.51
C ARG A 78 6.94 15.62 12.57
N ASN A 79 8.25 15.40 12.42
CA ASN A 79 9.08 14.72 13.41
C ASN A 79 9.74 15.66 14.43
N TYR A 80 9.42 16.95 14.38
CA TYR A 80 10.00 17.97 15.26
C TYR A 80 8.96 18.40 16.30
N LYS A 81 9.20 18.07 17.58
CA LYS A 81 8.42 18.60 18.71
C LYS A 81 9.03 19.95 19.07
N THR A 82 8.41 21.05 18.66
CA THR A 82 8.79 22.39 19.11
C THR A 82 7.95 22.84 20.27
N THR A 83 8.59 23.34 21.31
CA THR A 83 7.99 24.15 22.36
C THR A 83 8.30 25.62 22.06
N PHE A 84 7.33 26.52 22.20
CA PHE A 84 7.55 27.95 21.93
C PHE A 84 8.65 28.49 22.87
N GLY A 85 9.73 29.03 22.30
CA GLY A 85 10.88 29.56 23.06
C GLY A 85 12.10 28.63 23.15
N GLU A 86 12.00 27.37 22.73
CA GLU A 86 13.17 26.52 22.52
C GLU A 86 13.66 26.66 21.07
N SER A 87 14.92 27.04 20.90
CA SER A 87 15.57 27.06 19.59
C SER A 87 15.50 25.70 18.92
N ASP A 88 15.40 25.68 17.59
CA ASP A 88 15.49 24.50 16.72
C ASP A 88 16.52 23.50 17.29
N SER A 89 16.03 22.43 17.94
CA SER A 89 16.81 21.57 18.80
C SER A 89 17.97 20.99 18.01
N ALA A 90 19.17 21.44 18.33
CA ALA A 90 20.44 20.93 17.81
C ALA A 90 20.67 19.43 18.13
N THR A 91 19.71 18.76 18.78
CA THR A 91 19.82 17.38 19.26
C THR A 91 19.14 16.34 18.38
N VAL A 92 18.25 16.73 17.45
CA VAL A 92 17.52 15.79 16.59
C VAL A 92 17.85 16.07 15.14
N ASP A 93 18.69 15.23 14.55
CA ASP A 93 19.02 15.32 13.14
C ASP A 93 17.77 15.01 12.29
N LEU A 94 17.34 16.01 11.51
CA LEU A 94 16.16 15.92 10.64
C LEU A 94 16.38 14.97 9.46
N MET A 95 17.63 14.57 9.20
CA MET A 95 18.05 13.80 8.04
C MET A 95 18.72 12.46 8.42
N VAL A 96 18.52 11.94 9.64
CA VAL A 96 19.13 10.66 10.10
C VAL A 96 18.93 9.52 9.10
N TYR A 97 17.78 9.48 8.43
CA TYR A 97 17.44 8.43 7.46
C TYR A 97 17.68 8.82 5.99
N ASN A 98 18.25 9.99 5.71
CA ASN A 98 18.54 10.46 4.35
C ASN A 98 19.86 9.87 3.82
N ILE A 99 19.98 8.55 3.84
CA ILE A 99 21.13 7.82 3.30
C ILE A 99 20.73 7.31 1.90
N PRO A 100 21.52 7.57 0.84
CA PRO A 100 21.19 7.08 -0.50
C PRO A 100 20.99 5.56 -0.54
N ALA A 101 20.10 5.08 -1.41
CA ALA A 101 19.76 3.66 -1.51
C ALA A 101 21.00 2.75 -1.69
N ASP A 102 21.99 3.19 -2.47
CA ASP A 102 23.22 2.45 -2.75
C ASP A 102 24.24 2.46 -1.60
N SER A 103 24.01 3.26 -0.55
CA SER A 103 24.97 3.51 0.54
C SER A 103 24.72 2.66 1.79
N ILE A 104 24.46 1.36 1.61
CA ILE A 104 24.19 0.42 2.73
C ILE A 104 25.32 0.44 3.76
N SER A 105 26.59 0.46 3.33
CA SER A 105 27.74 0.49 4.23
C SER A 105 27.83 1.73 5.12
N ILE A 106 27.20 2.84 4.72
CA ILE A 106 27.09 4.05 5.54
C ILE A 106 26.03 3.82 6.62
N ALA A 107 24.87 3.28 6.25
CA ALA A 107 23.81 2.94 7.19
C ALA A 107 24.28 1.96 8.27
N GLU A 108 25.08 0.97 7.90
CA GLU A 108 25.71 0.02 8.82
C GLU A 108 26.60 0.67 9.89
N LYS A 109 27.26 1.78 9.55
CA LYS A 109 28.19 2.48 10.45
C LYS A 109 27.48 3.53 11.30
N VAL A 110 26.54 4.25 10.71
CA VAL A 110 25.91 5.45 11.31
C VAL A 110 24.63 5.11 12.06
N LEU A 111 23.81 4.20 11.55
CA LEU A 111 22.51 3.91 12.14
C LEU A 111 22.63 2.94 13.31
N LYS A 112 22.05 3.35 14.44
CA LYS A 112 21.84 2.53 15.62
C LYS A 112 20.38 2.56 16.00
N ASN A 113 19.86 1.45 16.50
CA ASN A 113 18.46 1.37 16.89
C ASN A 113 18.21 2.22 18.14
N PRO A 114 17.40 3.30 18.07
CA PRO A 114 17.14 4.15 19.21
C PRO A 114 16.09 3.54 20.17
N ILE A 115 15.40 2.48 19.77
CA ILE A 115 14.33 1.85 20.56
C ILE A 115 14.94 0.75 21.44
N PRO A 116 14.74 0.79 22.77
CA PRO A 116 15.28 -0.23 23.66
C PRO A 116 14.65 -1.60 23.37
N PHE A 117 15.49 -2.64 23.41
CA PHE A 117 15.02 -4.02 23.26
C PHE A 117 14.27 -4.46 24.53
N ASN A 118 12.99 -4.80 24.39
CA ASN A 118 12.15 -5.34 25.45
C ASN A 118 11.04 -6.24 24.86
N GLU A 119 10.33 -6.99 25.70
CA GLU A 119 9.29 -7.92 25.23
C GLU A 119 8.14 -7.22 24.49
N GLY A 120 7.76 -6.02 24.92
CA GLY A 120 6.68 -5.25 24.27
C GLY A 120 7.05 -4.84 22.84
N THR A 121 8.23 -4.24 22.66
CA THR A 121 8.76 -3.85 21.34
C THR A 121 8.97 -5.04 20.42
N LEU A 122 9.36 -6.19 20.97
CA LEU A 122 9.50 -7.44 20.23
C LEU A 122 8.13 -8.00 19.80
N ALA A 123 7.12 -7.95 20.66
CA ALA A 123 5.76 -8.38 20.34
C ALA A 123 5.14 -7.48 19.24
N GLU A 124 5.33 -6.17 19.32
CA GLU A 124 4.92 -5.24 18.26
C GLU A 124 5.69 -5.49 16.96
N GLY A 125 7.01 -5.69 17.04
CA GLY A 125 7.86 -6.05 15.90
C GLY A 125 7.42 -7.34 15.21
N LYS A 126 6.98 -8.34 15.98
CA LYS A 126 6.39 -9.58 15.45
C LYS A 126 5.14 -9.30 14.63
N VAL A 127 4.17 -8.56 15.17
CA VAL A 127 2.93 -8.23 14.45
C VAL A 127 3.22 -7.50 13.13
N LEU A 128 4.17 -6.56 13.15
CA LEU A 128 4.60 -5.84 11.96
C LEU A 128 5.27 -6.76 10.94
N TYR A 129 6.14 -7.67 11.39
CA TYR A 129 6.79 -8.66 10.53
C TYR A 129 5.77 -9.61 9.89
N GLU A 130 4.80 -10.10 10.65
CA GLU A 130 3.74 -10.99 10.14
C GLU A 130 2.91 -10.29 9.05
N ARG A 131 2.70 -8.97 9.17
CA ARG A 131 1.93 -8.17 8.20
C ARG A 131 2.69 -7.81 6.93
N TYR A 132 3.98 -7.49 7.04
CA TYR A 132 4.74 -6.92 5.92
C TYR A 132 5.81 -7.86 5.33
N CYS A 133 6.37 -8.77 6.12
CA CYS A 133 7.59 -9.51 5.78
C CYS A 133 7.35 -11.02 5.62
N GLN A 134 6.49 -11.62 6.46
CA GLN A 134 6.27 -13.07 6.53
C GLN A 134 5.85 -13.68 5.20
N HIS A 135 5.08 -12.97 4.37
CA HIS A 135 4.59 -13.50 3.10
C HIS A 135 5.72 -13.93 2.15
N CYS A 136 6.87 -13.25 2.22
CA CYS A 136 8.08 -13.59 1.47
C CYS A 136 9.09 -14.36 2.33
N HIS A 137 9.38 -13.90 3.55
CA HIS A 137 10.45 -14.44 4.39
C HIS A 137 10.06 -15.65 5.26
N GLY A 138 8.77 -15.96 5.37
CA GLY A 138 8.28 -17.05 6.22
C GLY A 138 8.18 -16.68 7.70
N ALA A 139 7.52 -17.51 8.51
CA ALA A 139 7.29 -17.22 9.93
C ALA A 139 8.59 -17.27 10.76
N THR A 140 9.52 -18.13 10.36
CA THR A 140 10.82 -18.32 11.01
C THR A 140 11.95 -17.52 10.36
N GLY A 141 11.66 -16.79 9.26
CA GLY A 141 12.69 -16.08 8.50
C GLY A 141 13.55 -16.98 7.61
N ALA A 142 13.10 -18.21 7.32
CA ALA A 142 13.83 -19.18 6.50
C ALA A 142 13.75 -18.90 4.99
N GLY A 143 13.00 -17.88 4.56
CA GLY A 143 12.78 -17.57 3.14
C GLY A 143 11.74 -18.48 2.47
N ASP A 144 10.94 -19.19 3.26
CA ASP A 144 9.94 -20.18 2.85
C ASP A 144 8.51 -19.60 2.80
N GLY A 145 8.37 -18.28 2.74
CA GLY A 145 7.08 -17.63 2.56
C GLY A 145 6.42 -18.04 1.24
N LYS A 146 5.08 -18.12 1.23
CA LYS A 146 4.31 -18.54 0.04
C LYS A 146 4.63 -17.71 -1.22
N VAL A 147 4.91 -16.41 -1.04
CA VAL A 147 5.33 -15.52 -2.14
C VAL A 147 6.81 -15.71 -2.47
N GLY A 148 7.64 -15.97 -1.46
CA GLY A 148 9.08 -16.24 -1.62
C GLY A 148 9.38 -17.45 -2.52
N ALA A 149 8.54 -18.48 -2.44
CA ALA A 149 8.61 -19.66 -3.32
C ALA A 149 8.51 -19.30 -4.82
N MET A 150 7.76 -18.25 -5.17
CA MET A 150 7.60 -17.79 -6.55
C MET A 150 8.73 -16.86 -6.99
N TYR A 151 9.23 -15.99 -6.10
CA TYR A 151 10.21 -14.97 -6.45
C TYR A 151 11.67 -15.45 -6.42
N LYS A 152 11.97 -16.58 -5.76
CA LYS A 152 13.31 -17.19 -5.56
C LYS A 152 14.35 -16.21 -4.96
N GLY A 153 15.31 -16.73 -4.21
CA GLY A 153 16.40 -15.91 -3.63
C GLY A 153 15.98 -14.98 -2.50
N VAL A 154 14.90 -15.33 -1.78
CA VAL A 154 14.63 -14.75 -0.46
C VAL A 154 15.67 -15.34 0.52
N PRO A 155 16.38 -14.51 1.29
CA PRO A 155 17.42 -15.00 2.20
C PRO A 155 16.82 -15.73 3.39
N ASN A 156 17.55 -16.75 3.86
CA ASN A 156 17.35 -17.34 5.18
C ASN A 156 18.18 -16.55 6.20
N TYR A 157 17.52 -15.96 7.21
CA TYR A 157 18.17 -15.15 8.23
C TYR A 157 19.15 -15.94 9.11
N ALA A 158 18.92 -17.23 9.31
CA ALA A 158 19.80 -18.10 10.09
C ALA A 158 21.05 -18.56 9.32
N SER A 159 21.14 -18.30 8.02
CA SER A 159 22.32 -18.67 7.23
C SER A 159 23.52 -17.78 7.56
N ASP A 160 24.73 -18.32 7.40
CA ASP A 160 25.98 -17.66 7.78
C ASP A 160 26.18 -16.28 7.15
N ALA A 161 25.66 -16.09 5.93
CA ALA A 161 25.74 -14.83 5.21
C ALA A 161 24.88 -13.71 5.83
N TYR A 162 23.79 -14.06 6.54
CA TYR A 162 22.80 -13.09 7.02
C TYR A 162 22.68 -13.03 8.55
N LYS A 163 23.15 -14.05 9.29
CA LYS A 163 23.04 -14.11 10.76
C LYS A 163 23.79 -13.00 11.50
N THR A 164 24.78 -12.36 10.85
CA THR A 164 25.61 -11.29 11.43
C THR A 164 25.27 -9.90 10.90
N MET A 165 24.22 -9.77 10.07
CA MET A 165 23.81 -8.46 9.53
C MET A 165 23.38 -7.53 10.66
N ASN A 166 23.93 -6.32 10.67
CA ASN A 166 23.66 -5.35 11.72
C ASN A 166 22.28 -4.68 11.57
N GLU A 167 21.86 -3.99 12.63
CA GLU A 167 20.56 -3.30 12.69
C GLU A 167 20.41 -2.21 11.62
N GLY A 168 21.48 -1.47 11.32
CA GLY A 168 21.48 -0.42 10.29
C GLY A 168 21.28 -0.98 8.88
N HIS A 169 21.87 -2.14 8.58
CA HIS A 169 21.67 -2.86 7.32
C HIS A 169 20.19 -3.23 7.15
N ILE A 170 19.61 -3.86 8.16
CA ILE A 170 18.22 -4.33 8.12
C ILE A 170 17.28 -3.13 7.96
N PHE A 171 17.49 -2.06 8.73
CA PHE A 171 16.69 -0.84 8.61
C PHE A 171 16.77 -0.23 7.20
N HIS A 172 17.97 -0.12 6.63
CA HIS A 172 18.17 0.45 5.29
C HIS A 172 17.53 -0.39 4.19
N VAL A 173 17.64 -1.72 4.29
CA VAL A 173 17.00 -2.65 3.34
C VAL A 173 15.48 -2.56 3.43
N ILE A 174 14.89 -2.42 4.62
CA ILE A 174 13.43 -2.20 4.74
C ILE A 174 13.04 -0.86 4.10
N THR A 175 13.90 0.15 4.22
CA THR A 175 13.63 1.52 3.72
C THR A 175 13.64 1.59 2.20
N TYR A 176 14.73 1.14 1.58
CA TYR A 176 15.00 1.31 0.14
C TYR A 176 14.83 0.03 -0.68
N GLY A 177 14.67 -1.12 -0.04
CA GLY A 177 14.71 -2.42 -0.71
C GLY A 177 16.15 -2.87 -1.01
N LYS A 178 16.28 -4.09 -1.51
CA LYS A 178 17.54 -4.65 -1.99
C LYS A 178 17.28 -5.76 -3.00
N ALA A 179 17.95 -5.68 -4.16
CA ALA A 179 17.76 -6.63 -5.26
C ALA A 179 16.28 -6.79 -5.64
N ARG A 180 15.68 -7.96 -5.38
CA ARG A 180 14.26 -8.24 -5.69
C ARG A 180 13.28 -7.80 -4.60
N MET A 181 13.78 -7.35 -3.45
CA MET A 181 12.93 -6.81 -2.38
C MET A 181 12.65 -5.33 -2.67
N TRP A 182 11.37 -4.99 -2.82
CA TRP A 182 10.91 -3.61 -3.00
C TRP A 182 11.01 -2.79 -1.70
N PRO A 183 11.07 -1.45 -1.79
CA PRO A 183 11.10 -0.58 -0.61
C PRO A 183 9.78 -0.62 0.17
N HIS A 184 9.87 -0.70 1.50
CA HIS A 184 8.73 -0.58 2.42
C HIS A 184 8.70 0.76 3.16
N GLY A 185 9.65 1.67 2.90
CA GLY A 185 9.77 2.95 3.60
C GLY A 185 8.55 3.88 3.48
N SER A 186 7.71 3.71 2.45
CA SER A 186 6.46 4.47 2.29
C SER A 186 5.27 3.89 3.04
N GLN A 187 5.38 2.66 3.54
CA GLN A 187 4.29 1.94 4.22
C GLN A 187 4.53 1.81 5.72
N ILE A 188 5.79 1.83 6.16
CA ILE A 188 6.19 1.54 7.53
C ILE A 188 6.96 2.72 8.12
N ASP A 189 6.48 3.22 9.26
CA ASP A 189 7.11 4.35 9.95
C ASP A 189 8.53 3.99 10.45
N PRO A 190 9.45 4.96 10.57
CA PRO A 190 10.81 4.68 11.05
C PRO A 190 10.85 3.94 12.39
N ALA A 191 9.99 4.32 13.34
CA ALA A 191 9.93 3.65 14.65
C ALA A 191 9.47 2.19 14.53
N GLU A 192 8.51 1.91 13.64
CA GLU A 192 8.03 0.56 13.38
C GLU A 192 9.09 -0.30 12.68
N ARG A 193 9.82 0.28 11.71
CA ARG A 193 10.97 -0.38 11.07
C ARG A 193 12.00 -0.82 12.10
N TRP A 194 12.33 0.01 13.08
CA TRP A 194 13.24 -0.36 14.17
C TRP A 194 12.72 -1.49 15.06
N LYS A 195 11.40 -1.58 15.28
CA LYS A 195 10.79 -2.73 16.00
C LYS A 195 10.88 -4.01 15.17
N ILE A 196 10.66 -3.93 13.86
CA ILE A 196 10.86 -5.06 12.94
C ILE A 196 12.32 -5.53 12.98
N VAL A 197 13.29 -4.61 13.01
CA VAL A 197 14.72 -4.95 13.11
C VAL A 197 15.00 -5.81 14.35
N HIS A 198 14.45 -5.46 15.52
CA HIS A 198 14.57 -6.28 16.73
C HIS A 198 14.04 -7.70 16.54
N TYR A 199 12.88 -7.83 15.89
CA TYR A 199 12.28 -9.13 15.61
C TYR A 199 13.09 -9.96 14.60
N VAL A 200 13.60 -9.33 13.53
CA VAL A 200 14.48 -10.00 12.55
C VAL A 200 15.78 -10.46 13.22
N GLN A 201 16.36 -9.66 14.10
CA GLN A 201 17.56 -10.05 14.86
C GLN A 201 17.31 -11.19 15.84
N LYS A 202 16.08 -11.31 16.37
CA LYS A 202 15.68 -12.52 17.09
C LYS A 202 15.70 -13.73 16.15
N LEU A 203 15.05 -13.64 14.99
CA LEU A 203 14.99 -14.74 14.01
C LEU A 203 16.38 -15.17 13.51
N GLN A 204 17.33 -14.24 13.36
CA GLN A 204 18.73 -14.54 13.02
C GLN A 204 19.41 -15.47 14.06
N LYS A 205 19.02 -15.37 15.33
CA LYS A 205 19.57 -16.18 16.45
C LYS A 205 18.83 -17.51 16.65
N GLY A 206 17.75 -17.74 15.91
CA GLY A 206 16.83 -18.86 16.08
C GLY A 206 15.45 -18.40 16.54
N ALA A 207 14.41 -19.09 16.06
CA ALA A 207 13.01 -18.78 16.36
C ALA A 207 12.64 -19.07 17.83
#